data_AF-A0A7C2CJ11-F1
#
_entry.id   AF-A0A7C2CJ11-F1
#
_cell.length_a   1.000
_cell.length_b   1.000
_cell.length_c   1.000
_cell.angle_alpha   90.00
_cell.angle_beta   90.00
_cell.angle_gamma   90.00
#
_symmetry.space_group_name_H-M   'P 1'
#
loop_
_entity.id
_entity.type
_entity.pdbx_description
1 polymer ?
#
loop_
_entity_poly.entity_id
_entity_poly.type
_entity_poly.pdbx_seq_one_letter_code
_entity_poly.pdbx_strand_id
1 'polypeptide(L)'
;MKKCLYPVSLFLLIIIGFSASEILVVKVEKTALRTEPRFFAPVKSLLKFGDQVEKMTLQEGWFQVKTLQGLSGWVHSSALQPRPSTLALLTKGPKTEATATEVALASKGFNRQVETSYRQRHPEIDYTWVERMLGFKADQAAIEKFLKEGHLGEWKEAK
;
A
#
# COMPACT_ATOMS: atom_id res chain seq x y z
N MET A 1 29.10 -37.61 -49.71
CA MET A 1 29.03 -36.13 -49.80
C MET A 1 27.62 -35.68 -49.46
N LYS A 2 27.51 -34.82 -48.44
CA LYS A 2 26.39 -33.92 -48.10
C LYS A 2 25.01 -34.57 -47.87
N LYS A 3 24.83 -35.25 -46.73
CA LYS A 3 23.51 -35.42 -46.11
C LYS A 3 23.15 -34.10 -45.42
N CYS A 4 22.42 -33.27 -46.14
CA CYS A 4 21.86 -32.01 -45.64
C CYS A 4 20.59 -32.37 -44.84
N LEU A 5 20.76 -32.67 -43.57
CA LEU A 5 19.67 -32.94 -42.64
C LEU A 5 19.72 -31.83 -41.59
N TYR A 6 19.00 -30.72 -41.81
CA TYR A 6 18.48 -29.77 -40.81
C TYR A 6 17.91 -28.59 -41.60
N PRO A 7 16.57 -28.42 -41.64
CA PRO A 7 16.04 -27.23 -41.00
C PRO A 7 14.66 -27.50 -40.37
N VAL A 8 14.56 -28.45 -39.45
CA VAL A 8 13.40 -28.51 -38.52
C VAL A 8 13.74 -27.85 -37.17
N SER A 9 15.00 -27.42 -36.99
CA SER A 9 15.51 -26.82 -35.76
C SER A 9 15.42 -25.27 -35.71
N LEU A 10 14.47 -24.65 -36.42
CA LEU A 10 14.31 -23.19 -36.45
C LEU A 10 12.86 -22.72 -36.21
N PHE A 11 12.03 -23.49 -35.51
CA PHE A 11 10.65 -23.08 -35.23
C PHE A 11 10.17 -23.38 -33.80
N LEU A 12 11.10 -23.48 -32.86
CA LEU A 12 10.76 -23.74 -31.45
C LEU A 12 11.66 -22.91 -30.54
N LEU A 13 11.33 -21.62 -30.35
CA LEU A 13 11.47 -20.90 -29.06
C LEU A 13 11.17 -19.39 -29.21
N ILE A 14 9.94 -19.02 -29.58
CA ILE A 14 9.43 -17.69 -29.24
C ILE A 14 8.04 -17.87 -28.65
N ILE A 15 7.97 -18.51 -27.49
CA ILE A 15 6.85 -18.33 -26.56
C ILE A 15 7.25 -17.15 -25.70
N ILE A 16 6.99 -15.93 -26.19
CA ILE A 16 7.01 -14.74 -25.34
C ILE A 16 5.80 -14.91 -24.42
N GLY A 17 6.06 -15.44 -23.23
CA GLY A 17 5.08 -15.52 -22.16
C GLY A 17 4.64 -14.10 -21.81
N PHE A 18 3.46 -13.72 -22.28
CA PHE A 18 2.81 -12.50 -21.85
C PHE A 18 2.34 -12.72 -20.42
N SER A 19 3.18 -12.41 -19.43
CA SER A 19 2.79 -12.46 -18.03
C SER A 19 1.66 -11.46 -17.83
N ALA A 20 0.45 -11.96 -17.61
CA ALA A 20 -0.69 -11.14 -17.21
C ALA A 20 -0.41 -10.57 -15.82
N SER A 21 0.07 -9.32 -15.77
CA SER A 21 0.33 -8.63 -14.51
C SER A 21 -1.00 -8.09 -13.96
N GLU A 22 -1.38 -8.53 -12.76
CA GLU A 22 -2.58 -8.06 -12.08
C GLU A 22 -2.38 -6.60 -11.62
N ILE A 23 -3.32 -5.71 -11.95
CA ILE A 23 -3.25 -4.31 -11.52
C ILE A 23 -3.98 -4.14 -10.18
N LEU A 24 -3.26 -3.58 -9.21
CA LEU A 24 -3.79 -3.20 -7.91
C LEU A 24 -3.92 -1.68 -7.81
N VAL A 25 -4.82 -1.23 -6.94
CA VAL A 25 -5.08 0.18 -6.66
C VAL A 25 -4.85 0.44 -5.17
N VAL A 26 -4.23 1.56 -4.84
CA VAL A 26 -4.07 2.02 -3.47
C VAL A 26 -5.41 2.45 -2.90
N LYS A 27 -5.83 1.84 -1.78
CA LYS A 27 -7.12 2.11 -1.12
C LYS A 27 -7.04 3.02 0.11
N VAL A 28 -5.83 3.36 0.55
CA VAL A 28 -5.57 4.24 1.69
C VAL A 28 -5.11 5.62 1.21
N GLU A 29 -5.25 6.67 2.03
CA GLU A 29 -4.87 8.03 1.65
C GLU A 29 -3.41 8.11 1.16
N LYS A 30 -2.51 7.50 1.92
CA LYS A 30 -1.06 7.45 1.63
C LYS A 30 -0.49 6.11 2.09
N THR A 31 0.43 5.56 1.32
CA THR A 31 1.22 4.38 1.68
C THR A 31 2.65 4.52 1.16
N ALA A 32 3.58 3.79 1.75
CA ALA A 32 4.99 3.83 1.38
C ALA A 32 5.37 2.60 0.55
N LEU A 33 6.02 2.86 -0.59
CA LEU A 33 6.73 1.86 -1.37
C LEU A 33 8.11 1.65 -0.74
N ARG A 34 8.37 0.45 -0.22
CA ARG A 34 9.58 0.14 0.54
C ARG A 34 10.59 -0.68 -0.24
N THR A 35 11.83 -0.70 0.24
CA THR A 35 12.90 -1.54 -0.30
C THR A 35 12.70 -3.03 -0.02
N GLU A 36 12.11 -3.35 1.13
CA GLU A 36 11.94 -4.71 1.64
C GLU A 36 10.51 -4.90 2.20
N PRO A 37 10.03 -6.16 2.34
CA PRO A 37 8.70 -6.47 2.87
C PRO A 37 8.62 -6.31 4.40
N ARG A 38 8.96 -5.13 4.92
CA ARG A 38 9.02 -4.81 6.36
C ARG A 38 8.44 -3.44 6.62
N PHE A 39 7.79 -3.24 7.77
CA PHE A 39 7.23 -1.91 8.10
C PHE A 39 8.28 -0.83 8.32
N PHE A 40 9.45 -1.23 8.81
CA PHE A 40 10.55 -0.33 9.14
C PHE A 40 11.62 -0.24 8.03
N ALA A 41 11.41 -0.88 6.88
CA ALA A 41 12.34 -0.77 5.76
C ALA A 41 12.33 0.65 5.15
N PRO A 42 13.47 1.12 4.59
CA PRO A 42 13.56 2.40 3.92
C PRO A 42 12.48 2.61 2.86
N VAL A 43 11.94 3.83 2.83
CA VAL A 43 10.91 4.24 1.88
C VAL A 43 11.57 4.72 0.58
N LYS A 44 11.25 4.08 -0.55
CA LYS A 44 11.66 4.51 -1.89
C LYS A 44 10.78 5.63 -2.43
N SER A 45 9.47 5.50 -2.28
CA SER A 45 8.50 6.50 -2.72
C SER A 45 7.19 6.42 -1.93
N LEU A 46 6.39 7.47 -2.02
CA LEU A 46 5.04 7.51 -1.44
C LEU A 46 4.01 7.34 -2.55
N LEU A 47 3.05 6.46 -2.30
CA LEU A 47 1.88 6.26 -3.15
C LEU A 47 0.66 6.87 -2.46
N LYS A 48 -0.26 7.40 -3.25
CA LYS A 48 -1.49 8.06 -2.80
C LYS A 48 -2.70 7.22 -3.16
N PHE A 49 -3.83 7.52 -2.53
CA PHE A 49 -5.11 6.92 -2.87
C PHE A 49 -5.39 6.98 -4.38
N GLY A 50 -5.82 5.85 -4.95
CA GLY A 50 -6.14 5.73 -6.37
C GLY A 50 -4.94 5.42 -7.28
N ASP A 51 -3.71 5.49 -6.76
CA ASP A 51 -2.52 5.11 -7.55
C ASP A 51 -2.60 3.65 -7.97
N GLN A 52 -2.23 3.39 -9.23
CA GLN A 52 -2.21 2.06 -9.82
C GLN A 52 -0.80 1.50 -9.79
N VAL A 53 -0.71 0.23 -9.41
CA VAL A 53 0.54 -0.51 -9.38
C VAL A 53 0.34 -1.91 -9.93
N GLU A 54 1.35 -2.42 -10.61
CA GLU A 54 1.38 -3.78 -11.13
C GLU A 54 1.88 -4.73 -10.05
N LYS A 55 1.11 -5.77 -9.73
CA LYS A 55 1.49 -6.82 -8.79
C LYS A 55 2.48 -7.78 -9.45
N MET A 56 3.66 -7.92 -8.85
CA MET A 56 4.70 -8.85 -9.30
C MET A 56 4.67 -10.15 -8.49
N THR A 57 4.80 -10.07 -7.17
CA THR A 57 4.75 -11.24 -6.28
C THR A 57 4.11 -10.90 -4.94
N LEU A 58 3.75 -11.92 -4.16
CA LEU A 58 3.26 -11.83 -2.80
C LEU A 58 4.21 -12.59 -1.88
N GLN A 59 4.72 -11.93 -0.85
CA GLN A 59 5.56 -12.53 0.18
C GLN A 59 5.06 -12.08 1.55
N GLU A 60 4.64 -13.02 2.40
CA GLU A 60 4.27 -12.76 3.80
C GLU A 60 3.33 -11.55 4.01
N GLY A 61 2.32 -11.41 3.15
CA GLY A 61 1.36 -10.30 3.23
C GLY A 61 1.83 -8.98 2.59
N TRP A 62 3.00 -8.97 1.95
CA TRP A 62 3.52 -7.85 1.16
C TRP A 62 3.47 -8.15 -0.33
N PHE A 63 2.95 -7.20 -1.10
CA PHE A 63 3.04 -7.25 -2.55
C PHE A 63 4.32 -6.56 -3.00
N GLN A 64 5.14 -7.25 -3.78
CA GLN A 64 6.10 -6.58 -4.63
C GLN A 64 5.34 -5.98 -5.79
N VAL A 65 5.47 -4.67 -5.98
CA VAL A 65 4.73 -3.93 -6.98
C VAL A 65 5.66 -3.09 -7.84
N LYS A 66 5.24 -2.83 -9.07
CA LYS A 66 5.87 -1.89 -9.98
C LYS A 66 4.94 -0.70 -10.22
N THR A 67 5.44 0.51 -10.02
CA THR A 67 4.69 1.73 -10.30
C THR A 67 4.68 2.02 -11.81
N LEU A 68 3.76 2.88 -12.25
CA LEU A 68 3.72 3.37 -13.64
C LEU A 68 5.02 4.07 -14.08
N GLN A 69 5.77 4.60 -13.11
CA GLN A 69 7.08 5.23 -13.32
C GLN A 69 8.22 4.19 -13.45
N GLY A 70 7.90 2.89 -13.41
CA GLY A 70 8.85 1.80 -13.51
C GLY A 70 9.58 1.46 -12.20
N LEU A 71 9.22 2.08 -11.07
CA LEU A 71 9.86 1.81 -9.78
C LEU A 71 9.29 0.54 -9.15
N SER A 72 10.16 -0.39 -8.77
CA SER A 72 9.78 -1.61 -8.05
C SER A 72 10.08 -1.52 -6.55
N GLY A 73 9.16 -2.00 -5.74
CA GLY A 73 9.30 -2.07 -4.29
C GLY A 73 8.17 -2.83 -3.63
N TRP A 74 8.08 -2.74 -2.31
CA TRP A 74 7.15 -3.52 -1.50
C TRP A 74 6.07 -2.63 -0.87
N VAL A 75 4.82 -3.08 -0.95
CA VAL A 75 3.67 -2.43 -0.31
C VAL A 75 2.87 -3.48 0.43
N HIS A 76 2.49 -3.19 1.68
CA HIS A 76 1.70 -4.12 2.46
C HIS A 76 0.30 -4.32 1.85
N SER A 77 -0.18 -5.56 1.83
CA SER A 77 -1.46 -5.94 1.22
C SER A 77 -2.66 -5.16 1.76
N SER A 78 -2.62 -4.74 3.03
CA SER A 78 -3.69 -3.94 3.63
C SER A 78 -3.88 -2.57 3.00
N ALA A 79 -2.91 -2.05 2.25
CA ALA A 79 -3.00 -0.76 1.57
C ALA A 79 -3.51 -0.86 0.12
N LEU A 80 -3.63 -2.08 -0.42
CA LEU A 80 -3.96 -2.33 -1.81
C LEU A 80 -5.30 -3.06 -1.94
N GLN A 81 -5.92 -2.90 -3.10
CA GLN A 81 -7.10 -3.67 -3.53
C GLN A 81 -7.01 -4.00 -5.02
N PRO A 82 -7.59 -5.12 -5.47
CA PRO A 82 -7.74 -5.39 -6.90
C PRO A 82 -8.51 -4.27 -7.57
N ARG A 83 -8.12 -3.93 -8.81
CA ARG A 83 -8.86 -2.96 -9.60
C ARG A 83 -10.30 -3.47 -9.82
N PRO A 84 -11.34 -2.72 -9.44
CA PRO A 84 -12.71 -3.13 -9.70
C PRO A 84 -12.92 -3.22 -11.22
N SER A 85 -13.52 -4.32 -11.68
CA SER A 85 -13.89 -4.47 -13.09
C SER A 85 -15.05 -3.53 -13.42
N THR A 86 -15.04 -2.98 -14.64
CA THR A 86 -16.08 -2.04 -15.10
C THR A 86 -17.48 -2.65 -15.03
N LEU A 87 -17.62 -3.95 -15.28
CA LEU A 87 -18.87 -4.71 -15.09
C LEU A 87 -19.32 -4.77 -13.62
N ALA A 88 -18.40 -4.87 -12.66
CA ALA A 88 -18.74 -4.86 -11.24
C ALA A 88 -19.20 -3.47 -10.77
N LEU A 89 -18.71 -2.38 -11.37
CA LEU A 89 -19.13 -1.00 -11.08
C LEU A 89 -20.51 -0.65 -11.65
N LEU A 90 -20.94 -1.35 -12.72
CA LEU A 90 -22.26 -1.18 -13.32
C LEU A 90 -23.33 -2.00 -12.58
N THR A 91 -22.96 -3.15 -12.03
CA THR A 91 -23.87 -4.08 -11.33
C THR A 91 -23.97 -3.82 -9.83
N LYS A 92 -22.87 -3.40 -9.18
CA LYS A 92 -22.91 -2.70 -7.90
C LYS A 92 -22.91 -1.22 -8.24
N GLY A 93 -24.09 -0.59 -8.25
CA GLY A 93 -24.19 0.88 -8.32
C GLY A 93 -23.18 1.55 -7.37
N PRO A 94 -22.84 2.84 -7.60
CA PRO A 94 -21.76 3.50 -6.86
C PRO A 94 -21.93 3.20 -5.39
N LYS A 95 -20.95 2.50 -4.79
CA LYS A 95 -20.92 2.32 -3.34
C LYS A 95 -20.93 3.73 -2.80
N THR A 96 -22.10 4.18 -2.38
CA THR A 96 -22.32 5.53 -1.90
C THR A 96 -21.36 5.64 -0.73
N GLU A 97 -20.35 6.50 -0.85
CA GLU A 97 -19.47 6.79 0.26
C GLU A 97 -20.40 7.18 1.41
N ALA A 98 -20.27 6.46 2.54
CA ALA A 98 -21.10 6.72 3.70
C ALA A 98 -20.97 8.21 4.03
N THR A 99 -22.11 8.89 4.17
CA THR A 99 -22.13 10.32 4.48
C THR A 99 -21.38 10.56 5.79
N ALA A 100 -20.79 11.74 5.95
CA ALA A 100 -20.05 12.08 7.17
C ALA A 100 -20.87 11.83 8.45
N THR A 101 -22.20 11.98 8.37
CA THR A 101 -23.18 11.69 9.43
C THR A 101 -23.31 10.19 9.73
N GLU A 102 -23.36 9.33 8.71
CA GLU A 102 -23.38 7.87 8.90
C GLU A 102 -22.06 7.36 9.47
N VAL A 103 -20.93 7.89 8.97
CA VAL A 103 -19.59 7.58 9.50
C VAL A 103 -19.47 8.04 10.95
N ALA A 104 -19.99 9.23 11.30
CA ALA A 104 -20.03 9.71 12.66
C ALA A 104 -20.84 8.78 13.57
N LEU A 105 -22.04 8.36 13.15
CA LEU A 105 -22.87 7.47 13.94
C LEU A 105 -22.17 6.13 14.23
N ALA A 106 -21.51 5.56 13.21
CA ALA A 106 -20.72 4.33 13.36
C ALA A 106 -19.45 4.52 14.23
N SER A 107 -18.85 5.72 14.18
CA SER A 107 -17.61 6.06 14.88
C SER A 107 -17.85 6.78 16.21
N LYS A 108 -19.05 6.68 16.81
CA LYS A 108 -19.44 7.36 18.07
C LYS A 108 -19.23 8.90 18.06
N GLY A 109 -19.37 9.53 16.90
CA GLY A 109 -19.22 10.97 16.69
C GLY A 109 -17.80 11.44 16.39
N PHE A 110 -16.80 10.54 16.34
CA PHE A 110 -15.41 10.93 16.09
C PHE A 110 -15.13 11.04 14.59
N ASN A 111 -15.20 12.27 14.05
CA ASN A 111 -14.73 12.59 12.70
C ASN A 111 -14.17 14.03 12.62
N ARG A 112 -13.53 14.37 11.49
CA ARG A 112 -12.90 15.68 11.28
C ARG A 112 -13.89 16.84 11.33
N GLN A 113 -15.11 16.67 10.82
CA GLN A 113 -16.12 17.74 10.84
C GLN A 113 -16.61 18.06 12.26
N VAL A 114 -16.82 17.03 13.09
CA VAL A 114 -17.25 17.18 14.48
C VAL A 114 -16.18 17.88 15.29
N GLU A 115 -14.92 17.45 15.15
CA GLU A 115 -13.79 18.09 15.83
C GLU A 115 -13.66 19.57 15.44
N THR A 116 -13.75 19.88 14.13
CA THR A 116 -13.70 21.27 13.64
C THR A 116 -14.82 22.11 14.24
N SER A 117 -16.06 21.60 14.23
CA SER A 117 -17.22 22.29 14.78
C SER A 117 -17.17 22.43 16.31
N TYR A 118 -16.51 21.50 16.99
CA TYR A 118 -16.35 21.52 18.44
C TYR A 118 -15.26 22.52 18.85
N ARG A 119 -14.12 22.56 18.15
CA ARG A 119 -13.07 23.59 18.31
C ARG A 119 -13.61 25.02 18.15
N GLN A 120 -14.47 25.25 17.17
CA GLN A 120 -15.08 26.57 16.94
C GLN A 120 -16.01 27.00 18.07
N ARG A 121 -16.72 26.06 18.69
CA ARG A 121 -17.66 26.34 19.79
C ARG A 121 -16.99 26.41 21.16
N HIS A 122 -15.81 25.82 21.30
CA HIS A 122 -15.07 25.71 22.54
C HIS A 122 -13.62 26.24 22.39
N PRO A 123 -13.43 27.56 22.16
CA PRO A 123 -12.11 28.15 22.05
C PRO A 123 -11.28 28.06 23.35
N GLU A 124 -11.92 27.75 24.48
CA GLU A 124 -11.28 27.55 25.79
C GLU A 124 -10.49 26.23 25.91
N ILE A 125 -10.72 25.27 25.00
CA ILE A 125 -10.06 23.96 25.06
C ILE A 125 -8.70 24.03 24.35
N ASP A 126 -7.65 23.61 25.05
CA ASP A 126 -6.29 23.55 24.50
C ASP A 126 -6.05 22.26 23.70
N TYR A 127 -5.95 22.39 22.38
CA TYR A 127 -5.65 21.28 21.46
C TYR A 127 -4.15 21.05 21.24
N THR A 128 -3.27 21.81 21.89
CA THR A 128 -1.81 21.75 21.66
C THR A 128 -1.27 20.33 21.80
N TRP A 129 -1.74 19.57 22.79
CA TRP A 129 -1.29 18.18 23.00
C TRP A 129 -1.81 17.21 21.94
N VAL A 130 -3.04 17.43 21.45
CA VAL A 130 -3.61 16.64 20.34
C VAL A 130 -2.80 16.90 19.07
N GLU A 131 -2.56 18.16 18.74
CA GLU A 131 -1.74 18.54 17.57
C GLU A 131 -0.31 18.01 17.68
N ARG A 132 0.28 18.08 18.89
CA ARG A 132 1.60 17.49 19.15
C ARG A 132 1.60 15.98 18.91
N MET A 133 0.56 15.28 19.36
CA MET A 133 0.42 13.84 19.14
C MET A 133 0.23 13.52 17.65
N LEU A 134 -0.63 14.26 16.94
CA LEU A 134 -0.88 14.09 15.51
C LEU A 134 0.36 14.39 14.66
N GLY A 135 1.17 15.36 15.08
CA GLY A 135 2.42 15.73 14.43
C GLY A 135 3.59 14.80 14.72
N PHE A 136 3.48 13.91 15.70
CA PHE A 136 4.56 13.00 16.05
C PHE A 136 4.85 12.02 14.92
N LYS A 137 6.09 12.03 14.42
CA LYS A 137 6.61 11.08 13.44
C LYS A 137 7.86 10.44 14.02
N ALA A 138 7.79 9.13 14.25
CA ALA A 138 8.96 8.37 14.65
C ALA A 138 9.94 8.24 13.47
N ASP A 139 11.21 8.54 13.73
CA ASP A 139 12.27 8.35 12.74
C ASP A 139 12.50 6.86 12.48
N GLN A 140 12.74 6.52 11.21
CA GLN A 140 12.81 5.14 10.78
C GLN A 140 14.04 4.41 11.36
N ALA A 141 15.17 5.11 11.45
CA ALA A 141 16.38 4.55 12.04
C ALA A 141 16.24 4.41 13.57
N ALA A 142 15.56 5.35 14.22
CA ALA A 142 15.23 5.23 15.63
C ALA A 142 14.34 4.01 15.94
N ILE A 143 13.33 3.72 15.10
CA ILE A 143 12.51 2.51 15.23
C ILE A 143 13.37 1.26 15.09
N GLU A 144 14.23 1.20 14.06
CA GLU A 144 15.09 0.03 13.85
C GLU A 144 16.05 -0.20 15.02
N LYS A 145 16.67 0.87 15.53
CA LYS A 145 17.51 0.81 16.73
C LYS A 145 16.74 0.26 17.93
N PHE A 146 15.54 0.78 18.18
CA PHE A 146 14.67 0.31 19.27
C PHE A 146 14.32 -1.18 19.13
N LEU A 147 14.02 -1.65 17.91
CA LEU A 147 13.72 -3.07 17.67
C LEU A 147 14.94 -3.97 17.92
N LYS A 148 16.14 -3.53 17.53
CA LYS A 148 17.40 -4.25 17.77
C LYS A 148 17.73 -4.33 19.26
N GLU A 149 17.70 -3.21 19.96
CA GLU A 149 18.01 -3.14 21.40
C GLU A 149 16.96 -3.89 22.25
N GLY A 150 15.70 -3.86 21.83
CA GLY A 150 14.60 -4.56 22.51
C GLY A 150 14.48 -6.04 22.15
N HIS A 151 15.31 -6.58 21.26
CA HIS A 151 15.17 -7.94 20.71
C HIS A 151 13.75 -8.23 20.21
N LEU A 152 13.16 -7.29 19.48
CA LEU A 152 11.78 -7.36 19.01
C LEU A 152 11.71 -7.75 17.53
N GLY A 153 10.57 -8.30 17.11
CA GLY A 153 10.33 -8.72 15.74
C GLY A 153 11.34 -9.78 15.27
N GLU A 154 12.12 -9.44 14.26
CA GLU A 154 13.09 -10.32 13.60
C GLU A 154 14.37 -10.54 14.43
N TRP A 155 14.60 -9.74 15.47
CA TRP A 155 15.78 -9.81 16.36
C TRP A 155 15.54 -10.61 17.64
N LYS A 156 14.39 -11.31 17.75
CA LYS A 156 14.05 -12.15 18.91
C LYS A 156 15.00 -13.34 19.10
N GLU A 157 15.59 -13.83 18.02
CA GLU A 157 16.41 -15.07 18.01
C GLU A 157 17.92 -14.81 17.97
N ALA A 158 18.35 -13.55 17.96
CA ALA A 158 19.77 -13.19 18.04
C ALA A 158 20.27 -13.35 19.48
N LYS A 159 20.55 -14.59 19.90
CA LYS A 159 21.21 -14.92 21.16
C LYS A 159 22.41 -15.82 20.93
#